data_AF-A0A377PHA2-F1
#
_entry.id   AF-A0A377PHA2-F1
#
_cell.length_a   1.000
_cell.length_b   1.000
_cell.length_c   1.000
_cell.angle_alpha   90.00
_cell.angle_beta   90.00
_cell.angle_gamma   90.00
#
_symmetry.space_group_name_H-M   'P 1'
#
loop_
_entity.id
_entity.type
_entity.pdbx_description
1 polymer ?
#
loop_
_entity_poly.entity_id
_entity_poly.type
_entity_poly.pdbx_seq_one_letter_code
_entity_poly.pdbx_strand_id
1 'polypeptide(L)'
;MAQAIGSGIEEIVAHYPECRRVDSKLIETWFNHLNWGPDKVAAERVQIMKTNNMGFTTEVSGDWGSINKIYENVIHRIRHEFPHADDITMLGGHSSHSYINGTNMYFVYDYNVVDCKPDEEIDKYHNPLNKIIVEETIKQGGSMVHHHGIGKHRVHWTKDEHGSAYYILKALKDVYDPNGIMNTGTIYPIEK
;
A
#
# COMPACT_ATOMS: atom_id res chain seq x y z
N MET A 1 -26.20 0.13 18.49
CA MET A 1 -24.73 0.06 18.39
C MET A 1 -24.18 1.12 17.43
N ALA A 2 -24.53 1.08 16.13
CA ALA A 2 -24.03 2.05 15.14
C ALA A 2 -24.28 3.53 15.52
N GLN A 3 -25.49 3.87 16.00
CA GLN A 3 -25.81 5.24 16.43
C GLN A 3 -24.92 5.70 17.60
N ALA A 4 -24.70 4.84 18.60
CA ALA A 4 -23.85 5.19 19.75
C ALA A 4 -22.39 5.41 19.35
N ILE A 5 -21.86 4.57 18.44
CA ILE A 5 -20.52 4.75 17.87
C ILE A 5 -20.44 6.07 17.10
N GLY A 6 -21.42 6.33 16.23
CA GLY A 6 -21.49 7.57 15.45
C GLY A 6 -21.48 8.82 16.33
N SER A 7 -22.34 8.85 17.37
CA SER A 7 -22.40 9.97 18.31
C SER A 7 -21.10 10.15 19.10
N GLY A 8 -20.43 9.07 19.52
CA GLY A 8 -19.12 9.16 20.18
C GLY A 8 -18.03 9.73 19.25
N ILE A 9 -18.04 9.34 17.96
CA ILE A 9 -17.12 9.92 16.97
C ILE A 9 -17.41 11.41 16.78
N GLU A 10 -18.68 11.81 16.64
CA GLU A 10 -19.07 13.22 16.48
C GLU A 10 -18.62 14.06 17.69
N GLU A 11 -18.76 13.55 18.91
CA GLU A 11 -18.29 14.20 20.14
C GLU A 11 -16.76 14.39 20.13
N ILE A 12 -16.00 13.34 19.80
CA ILE A 12 -14.53 13.42 19.73
C ILE A 12 -14.10 14.43 18.65
N VAL A 13 -14.65 14.32 17.44
CA VAL A 13 -14.29 15.16 16.29
C VAL A 13 -14.64 16.63 16.52
N ALA A 14 -15.70 16.93 17.29
CA ALA A 14 -16.07 18.31 17.62
C ALA A 14 -15.00 19.08 18.41
N HIS A 15 -14.03 18.39 19.03
CA HIS A 15 -12.90 19.02 19.71
C HIS A 15 -11.81 19.51 18.74
N TYR A 16 -11.87 19.15 17.46
CA TYR A 16 -10.87 19.48 16.43
C TYR A 16 -11.45 20.50 15.44
N PRO A 17 -11.15 21.80 15.57
CA PRO A 17 -11.74 22.86 14.74
C PRO A 17 -11.40 22.74 13.24
N GLU A 18 -10.34 22.01 12.89
CA GLU A 18 -9.97 21.68 11.52
C GLU A 18 -10.93 20.69 10.85
N CYS A 19 -11.66 19.88 11.63
CA CYS A 19 -12.61 18.92 11.12
C CYS A 19 -13.93 19.60 10.74
N ARG A 20 -14.36 19.43 9.49
CA ARG A 20 -15.61 19.98 8.97
C ARG A 20 -16.52 18.86 8.49
N ARG A 21 -17.80 18.93 8.87
CA ARG A 21 -18.82 18.01 8.36
C ARG A 21 -18.99 18.24 6.87
N VAL A 22 -18.86 17.17 6.09
CA VAL A 22 -19.15 17.16 4.65
C VAL A 22 -20.56 16.63 4.40
N ASP A 23 -21.09 16.85 3.20
CA ASP A 23 -22.36 16.25 2.79
C ASP A 23 -22.27 14.72 2.85
N SER A 24 -23.14 14.10 3.64
CA SER A 24 -23.15 12.65 3.83
C SER A 24 -23.44 11.89 2.55
N LYS A 25 -24.06 12.52 1.54
CA LYS A 25 -24.27 11.92 0.22
C LYS A 25 -22.96 11.58 -0.47
N LEU A 26 -21.87 12.32 -0.23
CA LEU A 26 -20.56 12.00 -0.80
C LEU A 26 -20.04 10.65 -0.28
N ILE A 27 -20.20 10.39 1.02
CA ILE A 27 -19.78 9.13 1.66
C ILE A 27 -20.69 7.97 1.24
N GLU A 28 -22.01 8.21 1.17
CA GLU A 28 -22.97 7.20 0.71
C GLU A 28 -22.69 6.79 -0.74
N THR A 29 -22.46 7.76 -1.64
CA THR A 29 -22.08 7.50 -3.03
C THR A 29 -20.78 6.70 -3.09
N TRP A 30 -19.73 7.14 -2.38
CA TRP A 30 -18.47 6.39 -2.34
C TRP A 30 -18.67 4.95 -1.86
N PHE A 31 -19.37 4.74 -0.75
CA PHE A 31 -19.59 3.42 -0.16
C PHE A 31 -20.36 2.49 -1.10
N ASN A 32 -21.43 2.99 -1.72
CA ASN A 32 -22.24 2.23 -2.66
C ASN A 32 -21.49 1.88 -3.96
N HIS A 33 -20.41 2.59 -4.27
CA HIS A 33 -19.56 2.34 -5.44
C HIS A 33 -18.17 1.79 -5.08
N LEU A 34 -17.93 1.43 -3.82
CA LEU A 34 -16.63 0.95 -3.35
C LEU A 34 -16.24 -0.39 -3.98
N ASN A 35 -17.20 -1.29 -4.14
CA ASN A 35 -16.97 -2.60 -4.75
C ASN A 35 -17.06 -2.54 -6.27
N TRP A 36 -16.21 -3.34 -6.93
CA TRP A 36 -16.08 -3.37 -8.38
C TRP A 36 -16.56 -4.68 -8.94
N GLY A 37 -17.43 -4.59 -9.95
CA GLY A 37 -17.82 -5.71 -10.79
C GLY A 37 -16.95 -5.81 -12.05
N PRO A 38 -17.18 -6.85 -12.88
CA PRO A 38 -16.47 -7.03 -14.15
C PRO A 38 -16.61 -5.85 -15.11
N ASP A 39 -17.72 -5.11 -15.04
CA ASP A 39 -18.02 -3.92 -15.82
C ASP A 39 -17.05 -2.76 -15.53
N LYS A 40 -16.79 -2.47 -14.26
CA LYS A 40 -15.82 -1.44 -13.87
C LYS A 40 -14.39 -1.81 -14.25
N VAL A 41 -14.02 -3.08 -14.08
CA VAL A 41 -12.71 -3.60 -14.51
C VAL A 41 -12.55 -3.46 -16.03
N ALA A 42 -13.60 -3.74 -16.81
CA ALA A 42 -13.57 -3.55 -18.26
C ALA A 42 -13.47 -2.06 -18.64
N ALA A 43 -14.18 -1.19 -17.95
CA ALA A 43 -14.12 0.25 -18.17
C ALA A 43 -12.73 0.83 -17.88
N GLU A 44 -12.09 0.39 -16.79
CA GLU A 44 -10.73 0.77 -16.42
C GLU A 44 -9.72 0.40 -17.51
N ARG A 45 -9.81 -0.82 -18.08
CA ARG A 45 -8.95 -1.21 -19.21
C ARG A 45 -9.09 -0.25 -20.40
N VAL A 46 -10.32 0.15 -20.73
CA VAL A 46 -10.57 1.12 -21.81
C VAL A 46 -9.99 2.49 -21.45
N GLN A 47 -10.08 2.91 -20.20
CA GLN A 47 -9.50 4.17 -19.72
C GLN A 47 -7.97 4.15 -19.83
N ILE A 48 -7.31 3.12 -19.31
CA ILE A 48 -5.85 2.93 -19.39
C ILE A 48 -5.38 3.03 -20.85
N MET A 49 -6.04 2.32 -21.77
CA MET A 49 -5.67 2.35 -23.20
C MET A 49 -5.86 3.73 -23.86
N LYS A 50 -6.74 4.58 -23.32
CA LYS A 50 -6.99 5.93 -23.85
C LYS A 50 -6.06 6.98 -23.25
N THR A 51 -5.70 6.83 -21.98
CA THR A 51 -4.97 7.85 -21.23
C THR A 51 -3.50 7.50 -21.02
N ASN A 52 -3.12 6.23 -21.17
CA ASN A 52 -1.84 5.69 -20.70
C ASN A 52 -1.56 6.08 -19.24
N ASN A 53 -2.60 6.16 -18.41
CA ASN A 53 -2.48 6.45 -16.99
C ASN A 53 -2.77 5.18 -16.22
N MET A 54 -1.88 4.82 -15.30
CA MET A 54 -1.95 3.62 -14.48
C MET A 54 -1.99 4.00 -13.00
N GLY A 55 -2.77 3.27 -12.23
CA GLY A 55 -2.88 3.44 -10.79
C GLY A 55 -2.45 2.17 -10.06
N PHE A 56 -1.69 2.34 -8.98
CA PHE A 56 -1.26 1.27 -8.10
C PHE A 56 -1.44 1.64 -6.64
N THR A 57 -1.45 0.61 -5.82
CA THR A 57 -1.55 0.77 -4.38
C THR A 57 -0.47 -0.02 -3.68
N THR A 58 0.02 0.52 -2.57
CA THR A 58 0.98 -0.16 -1.71
C THR A 58 0.61 0.16 -0.29
N GLU A 59 0.18 -0.87 0.43
CA GLU A 59 -0.20 -0.75 1.82
C GLU A 59 0.94 -1.20 2.74
N VAL A 60 1.00 -0.58 3.91
CA VAL A 60 1.89 -0.89 5.04
C VAL A 60 1.17 -0.68 6.36
N SER A 61 1.80 -1.06 7.48
CA SER A 61 1.31 -0.72 8.82
C SER A 61 2.40 -0.16 9.74
N GLY A 62 1.99 0.60 10.74
CA GLY A 62 2.89 1.20 11.72
C GLY A 62 2.14 1.60 12.98
N ASP A 63 2.88 1.81 14.06
CA ASP A 63 2.33 2.32 15.31
C ASP A 63 1.94 3.80 15.19
N TRP A 64 1.18 4.29 16.17
CA TRP A 64 0.69 5.68 16.17
C TRP A 64 1.80 6.74 16.16
N GLY A 65 3.00 6.43 16.68
CA GLY A 65 4.15 7.33 16.72
C GLY A 65 5.03 7.28 15.46
N SER A 66 4.95 6.21 14.66
CA SER A 66 5.73 6.03 13.43
C SER A 66 4.93 6.30 12.16
N ILE A 67 3.63 6.03 12.13
CA ILE A 67 2.87 6.02 10.86
C ILE A 67 2.86 7.35 10.11
N ASN A 68 2.77 8.49 10.81
CA ASN A 68 2.82 9.80 10.16
C ASN A 68 4.22 10.08 9.59
N LYS A 69 5.29 9.68 10.29
CA LYS A 69 6.67 9.80 9.79
C LYS A 69 6.89 8.95 8.53
N ILE A 70 6.34 7.73 8.53
CA ILE A 70 6.37 6.85 7.35
C ILE A 70 5.71 7.57 6.17
N TYR A 71 4.50 8.10 6.36
CA TYR A 71 3.79 8.83 5.30
C TYR A 71 4.60 10.03 4.78
N GLU A 72 5.01 10.96 5.65
CA GLU A 72 5.72 12.17 5.23
C GLU A 72 7.05 11.85 4.54
N ASN A 73 7.82 10.89 5.08
CA ASN A 73 9.09 10.50 4.48
C ASN A 73 8.90 9.81 3.12
N VAL A 74 7.89 8.96 2.97
CA VAL A 74 7.57 8.33 1.69
C VAL A 74 7.19 9.38 0.64
N ILE A 75 6.29 10.30 0.98
CA ILE A 75 5.89 11.39 0.06
C ILE A 75 7.10 12.24 -0.33
N HIS A 76 7.96 12.57 0.65
CA HIS A 76 9.19 13.31 0.41
C HIS A 76 10.13 12.56 -0.54
N ARG A 77 10.46 11.29 -0.23
CA ARG A 77 11.38 10.48 -1.04
C ARG A 77 10.85 10.27 -2.44
N ILE A 78 9.57 9.97 -2.62
CA ILE A 78 9.00 9.82 -3.97
C ILE A 78 9.14 11.11 -4.77
N ARG A 79 8.87 12.28 -4.17
CA ARG A 79 8.96 13.55 -4.91
C ARG A 79 10.38 13.99 -5.26
N HIS A 80 11.40 13.56 -4.52
CA HIS A 80 12.76 14.07 -4.65
C HIS A 80 13.78 13.03 -5.15
N GLU A 81 13.52 11.74 -4.95
CA GLU A 81 14.43 10.64 -5.29
C GLU A 81 13.95 9.81 -6.48
N PHE A 82 12.64 9.75 -6.74
CA PHE A 82 12.12 8.97 -7.86
C PHE A 82 12.38 9.71 -9.18
N PRO A 83 13.14 9.13 -10.14
CA PRO A 83 13.53 9.84 -11.36
C PRO A 83 12.37 10.28 -12.26
N HIS A 84 11.20 9.67 -12.09
CA HIS A 84 9.99 9.94 -12.88
C HIS A 84 8.89 10.58 -12.03
N ALA A 85 9.27 11.38 -11.01
CA ALA A 85 8.31 12.06 -10.15
C ALA A 85 7.36 12.99 -10.91
N ASP A 86 7.81 13.58 -12.02
CA ASP A 86 6.99 14.45 -12.87
C ASP A 86 5.89 13.68 -13.64
N ASP A 87 6.03 12.37 -13.79
CA ASP A 87 5.01 11.52 -14.44
C ASP A 87 3.85 11.18 -13.48
N ILE A 88 4.02 11.41 -12.17
CA ILE A 88 3.04 11.11 -11.14
C ILE A 88 1.87 12.09 -11.18
N THR A 89 0.67 11.56 -11.38
CA THR A 89 -0.59 12.33 -11.44
C THR A 89 -1.37 12.31 -10.12
N MET A 90 -1.14 11.30 -9.28
CA MET A 90 -1.71 11.20 -7.95
C MET A 90 -0.65 10.60 -7.01
N LEU A 91 -0.49 11.19 -5.83
CA LEU A 91 0.33 10.60 -4.77
C LEU A 91 -0.26 10.94 -3.42
N GLY A 92 -0.62 9.91 -2.66
CA GLY A 92 -1.13 10.07 -1.31
C GLY A 92 -1.38 8.74 -0.64
N GLY A 93 -2.23 8.75 0.38
CA GLY A 93 -2.63 7.54 1.08
C GLY A 93 -3.75 7.79 2.07
N HIS A 94 -4.35 6.71 2.56
CA HIS A 94 -5.39 6.76 3.58
C HIS A 94 -5.21 5.63 4.60
N SER A 95 -5.68 5.87 5.82
CA SER A 95 -5.91 4.80 6.79
C SER A 95 -7.25 4.14 6.49
N SER A 96 -7.28 2.81 6.47
CA SER A 96 -8.52 2.03 6.32
C SER A 96 -8.87 1.19 7.56
N HIS A 97 -7.90 1.00 8.45
CA HIS A 97 -8.03 0.18 9.66
C HIS A 97 -7.26 0.83 10.81
N SER A 98 -7.91 0.96 11.96
CA SER A 98 -7.29 1.46 13.19
C SER A 98 -7.33 0.38 14.27
N TYR A 99 -6.24 0.26 15.01
CA TYR A 99 -6.03 -0.70 16.08
C TYR A 99 -5.57 0.02 17.36
N ILE A 100 -5.54 -0.70 18.48
CA ILE A 100 -5.10 -0.13 19.76
C ILE A 100 -3.67 0.41 19.66
N ASN A 101 -2.79 -0.29 18.94
CA ASN A 101 -1.37 0.00 18.85
C ASN A 101 -0.93 0.69 17.54
N GLY A 102 -1.83 0.97 16.60
CA GLY A 102 -1.44 1.56 15.32
C GLY A 102 -2.53 1.53 14.26
N THR A 103 -2.12 1.74 13.01
CA THR A 103 -3.01 1.79 11.84
C THR A 103 -2.27 1.28 10.61
N ASN A 104 -3.01 0.98 9.55
CA ASN A 104 -2.41 0.87 8.23
C ASN A 104 -2.26 2.25 7.56
N MET A 105 -1.36 2.34 6.59
CA MET A 105 -1.31 3.39 5.60
C MET A 105 -1.40 2.74 4.22
N TYR A 106 -2.45 3.08 3.47
CA TYR A 106 -2.70 2.57 2.13
C TYR A 106 -2.28 3.63 1.12
N PHE A 107 -1.04 3.56 0.64
CA PHE A 107 -0.56 4.49 -0.37
C PHE A 107 -1.25 4.21 -1.70
N VAL A 108 -1.67 5.29 -2.35
CA VAL A 108 -2.26 5.30 -3.68
C VAL A 108 -1.40 6.21 -4.53
N TYR A 109 -1.04 5.75 -5.72
CA TYR A 109 -0.27 6.54 -6.65
C TYR A 109 -0.65 6.19 -8.08
N ASP A 110 -0.90 7.24 -8.85
CA ASP A 110 -1.21 7.15 -10.27
C ASP A 110 -0.13 7.90 -11.05
N TYR A 111 0.18 7.44 -12.25
CA TYR A 111 1.17 8.05 -13.12
C TYR A 111 0.87 7.81 -14.59
N ASN A 112 1.38 8.70 -15.44
CA ASN A 112 1.36 8.52 -16.87
C ASN A 112 2.51 7.59 -17.29
N VAL A 113 2.20 6.58 -18.09
CA VAL A 113 3.19 5.67 -18.68
C VAL A 113 3.83 6.38 -19.87
N VAL A 114 4.95 7.05 -19.61
CA VAL A 114 5.74 7.78 -20.59
C VAL A 114 6.93 6.92 -21.04
N ASP A 115 7.22 6.88 -22.35
CA ASP A 115 8.46 6.34 -22.94
C ASP A 115 8.92 4.97 -22.40
N CYS A 116 8.01 4.01 -22.23
CA CYS A 116 8.37 2.61 -21.99
C CYS A 116 7.30 1.67 -22.56
N LYS A 117 7.68 0.42 -22.79
CA LYS A 117 6.73 -0.62 -23.19
C LYS A 117 5.92 -1.12 -21.99
N PRO A 118 4.75 -1.74 -22.21
CA PRO A 118 3.94 -2.29 -21.12
C PRO A 118 4.67 -3.30 -20.21
N ASP A 119 5.61 -4.07 -20.75
CA ASP A 119 6.41 -5.05 -19.99
C ASP A 119 7.55 -4.41 -19.19
N GLU A 120 7.90 -3.16 -19.47
CA GLU A 120 8.93 -2.38 -18.77
C GLU A 120 8.34 -1.45 -17.70
N GLU A 121 7.04 -1.17 -17.78
CA GLU A 121 6.32 -0.21 -16.94
C GLU A 121 6.46 -0.52 -15.44
N ILE A 122 6.27 -1.79 -15.06
CA ILE A 122 6.34 -2.21 -13.65
C ILE A 122 7.74 -1.98 -13.04
N ASP A 123 8.79 -2.16 -13.83
CA ASP A 123 10.18 -1.94 -13.41
C ASP A 123 10.53 -0.45 -13.40
N LYS A 124 9.90 0.34 -14.28
CA LYS A 124 10.10 1.80 -14.36
C LYS A 124 9.39 2.55 -13.22
N TYR A 125 8.18 2.16 -12.86
CA TYR A 125 7.34 2.90 -11.90
C TYR A 125 7.02 2.12 -10.63
N HIS A 126 6.25 1.03 -10.72
CA HIS A 126 5.72 0.34 -9.55
C HIS A 126 6.81 -0.18 -8.61
N ASN A 127 7.82 -0.90 -9.13
CA ASN A 127 8.86 -1.53 -8.32
C ASN A 127 9.72 -0.48 -7.56
N PRO A 128 10.20 0.61 -8.18
CA PRO A 128 10.89 1.70 -7.47
C PRO A 128 10.02 2.40 -6.41
N LEU A 129 8.75 2.69 -6.72
CA LEU A 129 7.82 3.31 -5.77
C LEU A 129 7.55 2.38 -4.58
N ASN A 130 7.27 1.10 -4.86
CA ASN A 130 7.08 0.09 -3.83
C ASN A 130 8.31 -0.06 -2.93
N LYS A 131 9.51 -0.06 -3.53
CA LYS A 131 10.79 -0.07 -2.81
C LYS A 131 10.91 1.10 -1.82
N ILE A 132 10.66 2.34 -2.26
CA ILE A 132 10.73 3.52 -1.38
C ILE A 132 9.77 3.35 -0.20
N ILE A 133 8.54 2.92 -0.47
CA ILE A 133 7.50 2.73 0.56
C ILE A 133 7.93 1.65 1.58
N VAL A 134 8.39 0.49 1.10
CA VAL A 134 8.80 -0.63 1.95
C VAL A 134 10.03 -0.28 2.78
N GLU A 135 11.08 0.27 2.17
CA GLU A 135 12.32 0.63 2.88
C GLU A 135 12.07 1.67 3.97
N GLU A 136 11.30 2.72 3.67
CA GLU A 136 11.01 3.75 4.67
C GLU A 136 10.14 3.21 5.80
N THR A 137 9.20 2.32 5.49
CA THR A 137 8.36 1.66 6.49
C THR A 137 9.19 0.85 7.47
N ILE A 138 10.03 -0.06 6.98
CA ILE A 138 10.89 -0.92 7.81
C ILE A 138 11.85 -0.05 8.65
N LYS A 139 12.42 1.00 8.04
CA LYS A 139 13.33 1.94 8.74
C LYS A 139 12.68 2.61 9.94
N GLN A 140 11.39 2.92 9.88
CA GLN A 140 10.64 3.52 10.99
C GLN A 140 10.05 2.49 11.97
N GLY A 141 10.31 1.19 11.77
CA GLY A 141 9.79 0.10 12.60
C GLY A 141 8.36 -0.32 12.28
N GLY A 142 7.80 0.12 11.14
CA GLY A 142 6.54 -0.39 10.61
C GLY A 142 6.71 -1.76 9.94
N SER A 143 5.59 -2.41 9.65
CA SER A 143 5.56 -3.64 8.85
C SER A 143 5.30 -3.31 7.39
N MET A 144 6.12 -3.89 6.50
CA MET A 144 6.02 -3.68 5.06
C MET A 144 4.74 -4.21 4.43
N VAL A 145 3.87 -4.88 5.20
CA VAL A 145 2.57 -5.44 4.78
C VAL A 145 1.56 -5.31 5.92
N HIS A 146 0.35 -4.89 5.62
CA HIS A 146 -0.84 -5.03 6.46
C HIS A 146 -1.68 -6.24 6.01
N HIS A 147 -1.94 -6.41 4.71
CA HIS A 147 -2.80 -7.50 4.21
C HIS A 147 -2.56 -8.00 2.78
N HIS A 148 -1.84 -7.29 1.91
CA HIS A 148 -1.57 -7.76 0.53
C HIS A 148 -0.64 -8.98 0.49
N GLY A 149 0.19 -9.16 1.52
CA GLY A 149 1.21 -10.20 1.57
C GLY A 149 2.53 -9.75 0.94
N ILE A 150 3.57 -10.57 1.14
CA ILE A 150 4.93 -10.32 0.65
C ILE A 150 4.99 -10.53 -0.87
N GLY A 151 4.53 -11.71 -1.32
CA GLY A 151 4.53 -12.08 -2.73
C GLY A 151 5.92 -11.98 -3.37
N LYS A 152 5.97 -11.93 -4.70
CA LYS A 152 7.25 -11.79 -5.43
C LYS A 152 7.81 -10.37 -5.40
N HIS A 153 6.95 -9.37 -5.19
CA HIS A 153 7.32 -7.96 -5.24
C HIS A 153 8.06 -7.49 -3.97
N ARG A 154 7.71 -8.01 -2.80
CA ARG A 154 8.32 -7.58 -1.51
C ARG A 154 9.27 -8.61 -0.91
N VAL A 155 9.49 -9.73 -1.60
CA VAL A 155 10.30 -10.87 -1.12
C VAL A 155 11.73 -10.50 -0.72
N HIS A 156 12.26 -9.44 -1.34
CA HIS A 156 13.62 -8.97 -1.09
C HIS A 156 13.83 -8.44 0.34
N TRP A 157 12.75 -7.98 0.98
CA TRP A 157 12.79 -7.43 2.35
C TRP A 157 12.29 -8.42 3.42
N THR A 158 11.97 -9.68 3.07
CA THR A 158 11.46 -10.65 4.06
C THR A 158 12.39 -10.83 5.25
N LYS A 159 13.72 -10.79 5.02
CA LYS A 159 14.71 -10.89 6.10
C LYS A 159 14.66 -9.67 7.01
N ASP A 160 14.56 -8.47 6.45
CA ASP A 160 14.49 -7.22 7.20
C ASP A 160 13.19 -7.13 8.01
N GLU A 161 12.06 -7.50 7.41
CA GLU A 161 10.74 -7.53 8.04
C GLU A 161 10.70 -8.44 9.28
N HIS A 162 11.26 -9.66 9.17
CA HIS A 162 11.17 -10.65 10.25
C HIS A 162 12.35 -10.61 11.22
N GLY A 163 13.46 -9.97 10.85
CA GLY A 163 14.68 -9.89 11.63
C GLY A 163 15.09 -11.25 12.21
N SER A 164 15.20 -11.30 13.54
CA SER A 164 15.60 -12.51 14.26
C SER A 164 14.61 -13.68 14.16
N ALA A 165 13.37 -13.47 13.70
CA ALA A 165 12.38 -14.53 13.51
C ALA A 165 12.49 -15.22 12.13
N TYR A 166 13.29 -14.69 11.20
CA TYR A 166 13.37 -15.22 9.83
C TYR A 166 13.73 -16.71 9.77
N TYR A 167 14.64 -17.17 10.62
CA TYR A 167 15.08 -18.58 10.63
C TYR A 167 13.94 -19.56 10.97
N ILE A 168 12.96 -19.12 11.77
CA ILE A 168 11.79 -19.93 12.16
C ILE A 168 10.94 -20.18 10.92
N LEU A 169 10.65 -19.12 10.15
CA LEU A 169 9.91 -19.26 8.90
C LEU A 169 10.63 -20.19 7.94
N LYS A 170 11.95 -20.01 7.76
CA LYS A 170 12.76 -20.85 6.87
C LYS A 170 12.73 -22.32 7.29
N ALA A 171 12.86 -22.60 8.59
CA ALA A 171 12.78 -23.96 9.11
C ALA A 171 11.41 -24.62 8.83
N LEU A 172 10.31 -23.88 8.99
CA LEU A 172 8.97 -24.37 8.63
C LEU A 172 8.88 -24.69 7.14
N LYS A 173 9.40 -23.82 6.27
CA LYS A 173 9.42 -24.06 4.81
C LYS A 173 10.20 -25.32 4.46
N ASP A 174 11.36 -25.53 5.07
CA ASP A 174 12.22 -26.68 4.76
C ASP A 174 11.61 -28.02 5.23
N VAL A 175 10.90 -28.00 6.35
CA VAL A 175 10.20 -29.19 6.87
C VAL A 175 8.97 -29.53 6.03
N TYR A 176 8.15 -28.54 5.68
CA TYR A 176 6.88 -28.77 4.99
C TYR A 176 7.01 -28.83 3.46
N ASP A 177 8.06 -28.25 2.88
CA ASP A 177 8.30 -28.24 1.43
C ASP A 177 9.77 -28.56 1.07
N PRO A 178 10.28 -29.75 1.41
CA PRO A 178 11.68 -30.11 1.18
C PRO A 178 12.08 -30.12 -0.30
N ASN A 179 11.11 -30.22 -1.22
CA ASN A 179 11.35 -30.20 -2.68
C ASN A 179 11.12 -28.81 -3.30
N GLY A 180 10.72 -27.81 -2.51
CA GLY A 180 10.54 -26.43 -2.98
C GLY A 180 9.43 -26.23 -4.02
N ILE A 181 8.40 -27.09 -4.06
CA ILE A 181 7.36 -27.08 -5.10
C ILE A 181 6.18 -26.15 -4.77
N MET A 182 6.06 -25.70 -3.52
CA MET A 182 4.94 -24.85 -3.09
C MET A 182 5.25 -23.37 -3.31
N ASN A 183 4.76 -22.84 -4.43
CA ASN A 183 4.70 -21.40 -4.77
C ASN A 183 6.03 -20.65 -4.57
N THR A 184 7.08 -21.15 -5.25
CA THR A 184 8.46 -20.68 -5.14
C THR A 184 8.60 -19.17 -5.39
N GLY A 185 9.42 -18.50 -4.58
CA GLY A 185 9.77 -17.09 -4.78
C GLY A 185 8.84 -16.06 -4.13
N THR A 186 7.88 -16.47 -3.30
CA THR A 186 6.83 -15.57 -2.75
C THR A 186 7.04 -15.10 -1.30
N ILE A 187 7.93 -15.78 -0.56
CA ILE A 187 8.34 -15.40 0.81
C ILE A 187 9.86 -15.45 0.91
N TYR A 188 10.47 -16.42 0.23
CA TYR A 188 11.91 -16.56 0.11
C TYR A 188 12.33 -16.16 -1.31
N PRO A 189 13.33 -15.28 -1.46
CA PRO A 189 13.82 -14.90 -2.78
C PRO A 189 14.40 -16.13 -3.48
N ILE A 190 14.21 -16.21 -4.80
CA ILE A 190 14.96 -17.15 -5.63
C ILE A 190 16.30 -16.47 -5.92
N GLU A 191 17.38 -17.01 -5.37
CA GLU A 191 18.72 -16.60 -5.77
C GLU A 191 18.90 -16.98 -7.25
N LYS A 192 19.22 -15.98 -8.08
CA LYS A 192 19.57 -16.20 -9.49
C LYS A 192 21.02 -16.62 -9.62
#